data_AF-G3MQ39-F1
#
_entry.id   AF-G3MQ39-F1
#
_cell.length_a   1.000
_cell.length_b   1.000
_cell.length_c   1.000
_cell.angle_alpha   90.00
_cell.angle_beta   90.00
_cell.angle_gamma   90.00
#
_symmetry.space_group_name_H-M   'P 1'
#
loop_
_entity.id
_entity.type
_entity.pdbx_description
1 polymer ?
#
loop_
_entity_poly.entity_id
_entity_poly.type
_entity_poly.pdbx_seq_one_letter_code
_entity_poly.pdbx_strand_id
1 'polypeptide(L)' 'MVDLTGGGPDGPIEHGFSNWVFILPGIIIVSLISFFTYKLIQSLRDKEKRKEDKKKQKQQKKKK' A
#
# COMPACT_ATOMS: atom_id res chain seq x y z
N MET A 1 52.44 -27.33 3.41
CA MET A 1 51.70 -26.22 4.02
C MET A 1 50.85 -25.65 2.90
N VAL A 2 49.54 -25.88 2.92
CA VAL A 2 48.65 -25.39 1.86
C VAL A 2 48.31 -23.96 2.24
N ASP A 3 48.78 -23.01 1.43
CA ASP A 3 48.51 -21.59 1.61
C ASP A 3 47.01 -21.34 1.42
N LEU A 4 46.30 -21.14 2.54
CA LEU A 4 44.90 -20.71 2.59
C LEU A 4 44.81 -19.20 2.35
N THR A 5 45.46 -18.69 1.29
CA THR A 5 45.30 -17.29 0.85
C THR A 5 44.03 -17.15 0.03
N GLY A 6 42.90 -17.58 0.60
CA GLY A 6 41.54 -17.37 0.10
C GLY A 6 40.79 -16.31 0.92
N GLY A 7 41.52 -15.48 1.68
CA GLY A 7 40.98 -14.40 2.52
C GLY A 7 41.26 -13.01 1.97
N GLY A 8 41.20 -12.83 0.64
CA GLY A 8 41.03 -11.50 0.07
C GLY A 8 39.60 -11.00 0.35
N PRO A 9 39.35 -9.68 0.33
CA PRO A 9 38.05 -9.05 0.64
C PRO A 9 36.95 -9.32 -0.41
N ASP A 10 37.09 -10.42 -1.17
CA ASP A 10 36.24 -10.85 -2.27
C ASP A 10 35.85 -12.33 -2.04
N GLY A 11 35.37 -12.65 -0.84
CA GLY A 11 34.71 -13.93 -0.60
C GLY A 11 33.39 -14.00 -1.38
N PRO A 12 32.94 -15.18 -1.87
CA PRO A 12 31.74 -15.32 -2.72
C PRO A 12 30.40 -15.02 -2.02
N ILE A 13 30.43 -14.45 -0.82
CA ILE A 13 29.28 -14.13 0.04
C ILE A 13 29.23 -12.62 0.40
N GLU A 14 30.09 -11.77 -0.18
CA GLU A 14 30.08 -10.31 0.10
C GLU A 14 29.30 -9.47 -0.93
N HIS A 15 28.33 -10.06 -1.62
CA HIS A 15 27.28 -9.28 -2.29
C HIS A 15 26.24 -8.86 -1.25
N GLY A 16 26.55 -7.81 -0.48
CA GLY A 16 25.56 -7.14 0.35
C GLY A 16 24.34 -6.77 -0.50
N PHE A 17 23.18 -7.37 -0.21
CA PHE A 17 21.97 -7.08 -0.96
C PHE A 17 21.68 -5.60 -0.94
N SER A 18 21.45 -5.01 -2.12
CA SER A 18 21.07 -3.61 -2.20
C SER A 18 19.80 -3.38 -1.40
N ASN A 19 19.81 -2.40 -0.48
CA ASN A 19 18.64 -1.97 0.29
C ASN A 19 17.42 -1.70 -0.60
N TRP A 20 17.66 -1.37 -1.87
CA TRP A 20 16.62 -1.18 -2.88
C TRP A 20 15.70 -2.38 -3.06
N VAL A 21 16.21 -3.60 -2.86
CA VAL A 21 15.45 -4.85 -2.96
C VAL A 21 14.35 -4.93 -1.90
N PHE A 22 14.53 -4.26 -0.75
CA PHE A 22 13.52 -4.21 0.31
C PHE A 22 12.64 -2.95 0.23
N ILE A 23 13.23 -1.82 -0.17
CA ILE A 23 12.52 -0.54 -0.26
C ILE A 23 11.44 -0.58 -1.35
N LEU A 24 11.78 -1.08 -2.54
CA LEU A 24 10.88 -1.09 -3.69
C LEU A 24 9.58 -1.87 -3.45
N PRO A 25 9.60 -3.15 -2.99
CA PRO A 25 8.37 -3.86 -2.66
C PRO A 25 7.62 -3.23 -1.47
N GLY A 26 8.35 -2.66 -0.50
CA GLY A 26 7.74 -1.93 0.62
C GLY A 26 6.87 -0.76 0.14
N ILE A 27 7.38 0.05 -0.78
CA ILE A 27 6.62 1.18 -1.38
C ILE A 27 5.38 0.68 -2.11
N ILE A 28 5.49 -0.40 -2.87
CA ILE A 28 4.35 -0.97 -3.61
C ILE A 28 3.25 -1.40 -2.64
N ILE A 29 3.60 -2.11 -1.56
CA ILE A 29 2.63 -2.58 -0.56
C ILE A 29 1.97 -1.39 0.14
N VAL A 30 2.75 -0.40 0.59
CA VAL A 30 2.20 0.79 1.27
C VAL A 30 1.28 1.59 0.34
N SER A 31 1.64 1.71 -0.94
CA SER A 31 0.80 2.35 -1.96
C SER A 31 -0.52 1.62 -2.16
N LEU A 32 -0.48 0.29 -2.28
CA LEU A 32 -1.69 -0.53 -2.41
C LEU A 32 -2.58 -0.40 -1.18
N ILE A 33 -2.04 -0.54 0.04
CA ILE A 33 -2.80 -0.39 1.28
C ILE A 33 -3.45 0.99 1.36
N SER A 34 -2.69 2.04 1.03
CA SER A 34 -3.20 3.42 1.04
C SER A 34 -4.34 3.60 0.02
N PHE A 35 -4.17 3.07 -1.19
CA PHE A 35 -5.18 3.11 -2.25
C PHE A 35 -6.44 2.34 -1.86
N PHE A 36 -6.31 1.13 -1.32
CA PHE A 36 -7.44 0.33 -0.89
C PHE A 36 -8.15 0.94 0.31
N THR A 37 -7.42 1.44 1.31
CA THR A 37 -8.01 2.13 2.46
C THR A 37 -8.80 3.37 2.02
N TYR A 38 -8.19 4.20 1.17
CA TYR A 38 -8.86 5.38 0.61
C TYR A 38 -10.12 4.99 -0.18
N LYS A 39 -10.00 4.02 -1.08
CA LYS A 39 -11.12 3.56 -1.94
C LYS A 39 -12.24 2.91 -1.11
N LEU A 40 -11.91 2.19 -0.04
CA LEU A 40 -12.90 1.59 0.87
C LEU A 40 -13.67 2.66 1.64
N ILE A 41 -12.97 3.66 2.19
CA ILE A 41 -13.59 4.80 2.87
C ILE A 41 -14.48 5.58 1.90
N GLN A 42 -13.98 5.83 0.68
CA GLN A 42 -14.76 6.52 -0.35
C GLN A 42 -16.02 5.73 -0.73
N SER A 43 -15.89 4.41 -0.93
CA SER A 43 -17.02 3.52 -1.25
C SER A 43 -18.08 3.50 -0.15
N LEU A 44 -17.69 3.52 1.13
CA LEU A 44 -18.62 3.62 2.25
C LEU A 44 -19.34 4.97 2.26
N ARG A 45 -18.60 6.06 2.05
CA ARG A 45 -19.14 7.43 2.03
C ARG A 45 -20.13 7.65 0.87
N ASP A 46 -19.85 7.09 -0.29
CA ASP A 46 -20.76 7.12 -1.45
C ASP A 46 -22.07 6.38 -1.17
N LYS A 47 -22.02 5.26 -0.45
CA LYS A 47 -23.24 4.52 -0.04
C LYS A 47 -24.09 5.30 0.95
N GLU A 48 -23.47 6.00 1.91
CA GLU A 48 -24.21 6.84 2.87
C GLU A 48 -24.85 8.05 2.18
N LYS A 49 -24.10 8.77 1.35
CA LYS A 49 -24.65 9.93 0.60
C LYS A 49 -25.87 9.55 -0.23
N ARG A 50 -25.81 8.43 -0.96
CA ARG A 50 -26.96 7.94 -1.75
C ARG A 50 -28.20 7.61 -0.91
N LYS A 51 -28.03 7.16 0.34
CA LYS A 51 -29.15 6.91 1.26
C LYS A 51 -29.72 8.21 1.80
N GLU A 52 -28.85 9.17 2.11
CA GLU A 52 -29.24 10.48 2.63
C GLU A 52 -29.98 11.31 1.56
N ASP A 53 -29.50 11.33 0.32
CA ASP A 53 -30.14 12.02 -0.80
C ASP A 53 -31.54 11.44 -1.09
N LYS A 54 -31.69 10.10 -1.01
CA LYS A 54 -32.99 9.45 -1.14
C LYS A 54 -33.96 9.85 -0.01
N LYS A 55 -33.46 10.03 1.22
CA LYS A 55 -34.30 10.49 2.35
C LYS A 55 -34.67 11.97 2.22
N LYS A 56 -33.72 12.82 1.83
CA LYS A 56 -33.94 14.26 1.60
C LYS A 56 -34.96 14.51 0.50
N GLN A 57 -34.87 13.80 -0.63
CA GLN A 57 -35.86 13.91 -1.70
C GLN A 57 -37.27 13.47 -1.25
N LYS A 58 -37.38 12.41 -0.44
CA LYS A 58 -38.67 11.97 0.12
C LYS A 58 -39.24 13.00 1.10
N GLN A 59 -38.43 13.67 1.90
CA GLN A 59 -38.88 14.70 2.83
C GLN A 59 -39.29 16.00 2.10
N GLN A 60 -38.53 16.41 1.08
CA GLN A 60 -38.88 17.59 0.27
C GLN A 60 -40.19 17.39 -0.50
N LYS A 61 -40.45 16.19 -1.03
CA LYS A 61 -41.73 15.84 -1.66
C LYS A 61 -42.92 15.76 -0.70
N LYS A 62 -42.68 15.65 0.61
CA LYS A 62 -43.73 15.64 1.65
C LYS A 62 -43.99 17.01 2.26
N LYS A 63 -43.03 17.94 2.14
CA LYS A 63 -43.13 19.32 2.63
C LYS A 63 -43.58 20.32 1.55
N LYS A 64 -43.70 19.88 0.31
CA LYS A 64 -44.17 20.66 -0.84
C LYS A 64 -45.51 20.10 -1.27
#